data_AF-A0A078JL34-F1
#
_entry.id   AF-A0A078JL34-F1
#
_cell.length_a   1.000
_cell.length_b   1.000
_cell.length_c   1.000
_cell.angle_alpha   90.00
_cell.angle_beta   90.00
_cell.angle_gamma   90.00
#
_symmetry.space_group_name_H-M   'P 1'
#
loop_
_entity.id
_entity.type
_entity.pdbx_description
1 polymer ?
#
loop_
_entity_poly.entity_id
_entity_poly.type
_entity_poly.pdbx_seq_one_letter_code
_entity_poly.pdbx_strand_id
1 'polypeptide(L)'
;MAKPAGSYCLLSCLFVLFVSCTSAAKNYQDKQVYIVYMGALPARVDYMPMSHHTSILQEVTGENSIESRLVRNYKRSFNGFAAWLTESERQILANFTITILTFSN
;
A
#
# COMPACT_ATOMS: atom_id res chain seq x y z
N MET A 1 57.13 0.29 -25.81
CA MET A 1 55.85 -0.46 -25.78
C MET A 1 55.22 -0.26 -24.40
N ALA A 2 54.33 0.72 -24.25
CA ALA A 2 53.72 1.05 -22.96
C ALA A 2 52.39 0.28 -22.82
N LYS A 3 52.28 -0.55 -21.78
CA LYS A 3 51.07 -1.28 -21.40
C LYS A 3 50.09 -0.30 -20.71
N PRO A 4 48.83 -0.16 -21.14
CA PRO A 4 47.88 0.69 -20.46
C PRO A 4 47.30 -0.06 -19.25
N ALA A 5 47.83 0.21 -18.06
CA ALA A 5 47.36 -0.37 -16.81
C ALA A 5 46.17 0.40 -16.18
N GLY A 6 45.68 1.45 -16.83
CA GLY A 6 44.63 2.33 -16.27
C GLY A 6 43.19 1.90 -16.56
N SER A 7 42.96 0.98 -17.50
CA SER A 7 41.60 0.69 -18.00
C SER A 7 40.78 -0.23 -17.09
N TYR A 8 41.44 -1.15 -16.37
CA TYR A 8 40.76 -2.18 -15.58
C TYR A 8 40.23 -1.63 -14.24
N CYS A 9 40.91 -0.65 -13.65
CA CYS A 9 40.45 0.00 -12.42
C CYS A 9 39.17 0.82 -12.66
N LEU A 10 39.10 1.55 -13.79
CA LEU A 10 37.91 2.34 -14.13
C LEU A 10 36.69 1.44 -14.38
N LEU A 11 36.88 0.32 -15.11
CA LEU A 11 35.80 -0.65 -15.35
C LEU A 11 35.31 -1.30 -14.04
N SER A 12 36.23 -1.65 -13.14
CA SER A 12 35.89 -2.24 -11.84
C SER A 12 35.11 -1.26 -10.95
N CYS A 13 35.51 0.02 -10.93
CA CYS A 13 34.80 1.05 -10.17
C CYS A 13 33.38 1.28 -10.72
N LEU A 14 33.22 1.28 -12.05
CA LEU A 14 31.90 1.41 -12.69
C LEU A 14 30.97 0.25 -12.36
N PHE A 15 31.48 -0.98 -12.29
CA PHE A 15 30.70 -2.16 -11.91
C PHE A 15 30.20 -2.09 -10.46
N VAL A 16 31.04 -1.63 -9.52
CA VAL A 16 30.66 -1.45 -8.11
C VAL A 16 29.57 -0.37 -7.97
N LEU A 17 29.72 0.76 -8.68
CA LEU A 17 28.69 1.80 -8.72
C LEU A 17 27.37 1.27 -9.29
N PHE A 18 27.42 0.48 -10.36
CA PHE A 18 26.22 -0.11 -10.99
C PHE A 18 25.49 -1.08 -10.04
N VAL A 19 26.24 -1.89 -9.27
CA VAL A 19 25.67 -2.80 -8.27
C VAL A 19 25.09 -2.02 -7.07
N SER A 20 25.76 -0.97 -6.60
CA SER A 20 25.26 -0.10 -5.51
C SER A 20 24.02 0.72 -5.90
N CYS A 21 23.78 0.97 -7.19
CA CYS A 21 22.56 1.64 -7.66
C CYS A 21 21.30 0.75 -7.61
N THR A 22 21.44 -0.57 -7.39
CA THR A 22 20.28 -1.48 -7.39
C THR A 22 19.64 -1.69 -6.02
N SER A 23 20.24 -1.16 -4.93
CA SER A 23 19.84 -1.50 -3.56
C SER A 23 19.24 -0.34 -2.74
N ALA A 24 18.63 0.66 -3.39
CA ALA A 24 17.99 1.76 -2.66
C ALA A 24 16.72 2.31 -3.34
N ALA A 25 15.73 1.48 -3.66
CA ALA A 25 14.38 1.97 -4.03
C ALA A 25 13.29 0.90 -3.96
N LYS A 26 12.91 0.39 -2.78
CA LYS A 26 11.67 -0.39 -2.62
C LYS A 26 11.13 -0.29 -1.18
N ASN A 27 10.48 0.81 -0.80
CA ASN A 27 9.70 0.83 0.46
C ASN A 27 8.29 1.43 0.34
N TYR A 28 7.84 1.78 -0.88
CA TYR A 28 6.49 2.31 -1.13
C TYR A 28 5.74 1.61 -2.29
N GLN A 29 6.33 0.58 -2.92
CA GLN A 29 5.98 0.14 -4.28
C GLN A 29 5.24 -1.21 -4.40
N ASP A 30 4.38 -1.56 -3.45
CA ASP A 30 3.40 -2.65 -3.65
C ASP A 30 2.00 -2.32 -3.09
N LYS A 31 1.77 -1.05 -2.75
CA LYS A 31 0.46 -0.59 -2.27
C LYS A 31 -0.38 -0.14 -3.46
N GLN A 32 -1.61 -0.62 -3.54
CA GLN A 32 -2.61 -0.21 -4.52
C GLN A 32 -3.83 0.36 -3.79
N VAL A 33 -4.63 1.17 -4.49
CA VAL A 33 -5.89 1.68 -3.92
C VAL A 33 -6.95 0.60 -4.06
N TYR A 34 -7.50 0.17 -2.93
CA TYR A 34 -8.62 -0.76 -2.87
C TYR A 34 -9.84 -0.06 -2.32
N ILE A 35 -11.02 -0.39 -2.87
CA ILE A 35 -12.29 -0.02 -2.27
C ILE A 35 -12.82 -1.21 -1.48
N VAL A 36 -12.95 -1.01 -0.18
CA VAL A 36 -13.48 -1.95 0.78
C VAL A 36 -14.98 -1.71 0.89
N TYR A 37 -15.80 -2.61 0.33
CA TYR A 37 -17.25 -2.53 0.36
C TYR A 37 -17.82 -3.36 1.51
N MET A 38 -18.43 -2.69 2.48
CA MET A 38 -18.96 -3.27 3.70
C MET A 38 -20.50 -3.35 3.70
N GLY A 39 -21.13 -3.25 2.52
CA GLY A 39 -22.58 -3.32 2.38
C GLY A 39 -23.30 -1.98 2.48
N ALA A 40 -24.61 -2.05 2.73
CA ALA A 40 -25.44 -0.87 2.94
C ALA A 40 -25.10 -0.16 4.26
N LEU A 41 -25.40 1.13 4.35
CA LEU A 41 -25.26 1.85 5.61
C LEU A 41 -26.22 1.29 6.65
N PRO A 42 -25.71 0.91 7.84
CA PRO A 42 -26.57 0.53 8.95
C PRO A 42 -27.57 1.64 9.29
N ALA A 43 -28.85 1.30 9.44
CA ALA A 43 -29.93 2.24 9.75
C ALA A 43 -29.94 2.71 11.22
N ARG A 44 -28.99 2.24 12.03
CA ARG A 44 -28.87 2.52 13.46
C ARG A 44 -28.28 3.92 13.69
N VAL A 45 -28.91 4.68 14.58
CA VAL A 45 -28.62 6.11 14.84
C VAL A 45 -27.24 6.33 15.48
N ASP A 46 -26.75 5.34 16.22
CA ASP A 46 -25.46 5.35 16.92
C ASP A 46 -24.28 4.87 16.04
N TYR A 47 -24.53 4.48 14.78
CA TYR A 47 -23.46 4.05 13.90
C TYR A 47 -22.61 5.22 13.44
N MET A 48 -21.31 5.11 13.69
CA MET A 48 -20.30 6.05 13.22
C MET A 48 -19.43 5.39 12.15
N PRO A 49 -19.78 5.53 10.85
CA PRO A 49 -19.06 4.87 9.76
C PRO A 49 -17.55 5.16 9.79
N MET A 50 -17.18 6.41 10.05
CA MET A 50 -15.78 6.84 10.10
C MET A 50 -14.98 6.08 11.16
N SER A 51 -15.49 6.00 12.39
CA SER A 51 -14.82 5.28 13.48
C SER A 51 -14.67 3.79 13.17
N HIS A 52 -15.70 3.20 12.56
CA HIS A 52 -15.69 1.79 12.19
C HIS A 52 -14.71 1.51 11.04
N HIS A 53 -14.67 2.35 10.01
CA HIS A 53 -13.69 2.24 8.92
C HIS A 53 -12.27 2.38 9.45
N THR A 54 -12.03 3.34 10.36
CA THR A 54 -10.72 3.52 10.99
C THR A 54 -10.30 2.29 11.77
N SER A 55 -11.18 1.72 12.59
CA SER A 55 -10.87 0.52 13.37
C SER A 55 -10.45 -0.65 12.47
N ILE A 56 -11.18 -0.91 11.39
CA ILE A 56 -10.85 -2.00 10.45
C ILE A 56 -9.51 -1.73 9.76
N LEU A 57 -9.28 -0.48 9.31
CA LEU A 57 -8.05 -0.15 8.60
C LEU A 57 -6.83 -0.26 9.53
N GLN A 58 -6.95 0.17 10.79
CA GLN A 58 -5.90 0.00 11.81
C GLN A 58 -5.64 -1.48 12.13
N GLU A 59 -6.69 -2.29 12.25
CA GLU A 59 -6.56 -3.73 12.51
C GLU A 59 -5.82 -4.45 11.38
N VAL A 60 -6.09 -4.09 10.13
CA VAL A 60 -5.50 -4.71 8.94
C VAL A 60 -4.06 -4.27 8.72
N THR A 61 -3.76 -2.98 8.91
CA THR A 61 -2.40 -2.44 8.66
C THR A 61 -1.49 -2.57 9.87
N GLY A 62 -2.04 -2.74 11.07
CA GLY A 62 -1.31 -2.66 12.34
C GLY A 62 -0.78 -1.24 12.65
N GLU A 63 -1.23 -0.22 11.92
CA GLU A 63 -0.79 1.16 12.09
C GLU A 63 -1.74 1.93 13.03
N ASN A 64 -1.18 2.71 13.96
CA ASN A 64 -1.99 3.56 14.85
C ASN A 64 -2.63 4.75 14.12
N SER A 65 -2.03 5.23 13.03
CA SER A 65 -2.57 6.31 12.22
C SER A 65 -2.86 5.81 10.81
N ILE A 66 -4.02 6.18 10.28
CA ILE A 66 -4.48 5.77 8.95
C ILE A 66 -4.47 6.92 7.93
N GLU A 67 -4.07 8.14 8.32
CA GLU A 67 -4.19 9.33 7.47
C GLU A 67 -3.40 9.21 6.16
N SER A 68 -2.26 8.53 6.19
CA SER A 68 -1.43 8.26 5.01
C SER A 68 -1.99 7.14 4.11
N ARG A 69 -2.87 6.29 4.66
CA ARG A 69 -3.44 5.12 3.96
C ARG A 69 -4.82 5.43 3.38
N LEU A 70 -5.63 6.20 4.10
CA LEU A 70 -7.03 6.45 3.78
C LEU A 70 -7.17 7.45 2.62
N VAL A 71 -7.75 7.00 1.51
CA VAL A 71 -8.03 7.84 0.34
C VAL A 71 -9.41 8.46 0.46
N ARG A 72 -10.42 7.67 0.85
CA ARG A 72 -11.81 8.16 0.91
C ARG A 72 -12.69 7.35 1.86
N ASN A 73 -13.64 8.02 2.50
CA ASN A 73 -14.73 7.37 3.22
C ASN A 73 -16.04 7.44 2.42
N TYR A 74 -16.69 6.29 2.28
CA TYR A 74 -18.05 6.17 1.73
C TYR A 74 -19.02 6.03 2.90
N LYS A 75 -19.82 7.08 3.14
CA LYS A 75 -20.75 7.19 4.28
C LYS A 75 -22.15 7.66 3.91
N ARG A 76 -22.44 7.79 2.62
CA ARG A 76 -23.75 8.25 2.10
C ARG A 76 -24.42 7.20 1.23
N SER A 77 -23.71 6.74 0.20
CA SER A 77 -24.25 5.81 -0.80
C SER A 77 -24.16 4.35 -0.36
N PHE A 78 -23.10 4.00 0.37
CA PHE A 78 -22.86 2.68 0.93
C PHE A 78 -21.87 2.80 2.09
N ASN A 79 -21.69 1.70 2.83
CA ASN A 79 -20.73 1.58 3.92
C ASN A 79 -19.41 1.05 3.38
N GLY A 80 -18.32 1.80 3.55
CA GLY A 80 -17.01 1.38 3.06
C GLY A 80 -16.00 2.51 2.94
N PHE A 81 -14.80 2.18 2.49
CA PHE A 81 -13.71 3.15 2.34
C PHE A 81 -12.77 2.75 1.20
N ALA A 82 -12.00 3.70 0.69
CA ALA A 82 -10.89 3.48 -0.22
C ALA A 82 -9.58 3.74 0.52
N ALA A 83 -8.61 2.83 0.42
CA ALA A 83 -7.31 2.96 1.08
C ALA A 83 -6.17 2.32 0.27
N TRP A 84 -4.95 2.78 0.52
CA TRP A 84 -3.70 2.18 0.03
C TRP A 84 -3.37 0.93 0.84
N LEU A 85 -3.52 -0.23 0.21
CA LEU A 85 -3.24 -1.52 0.84
C LEU A 85 -2.22 -2.31 0.04
N THR A 86 -1.43 -3.12 0.73
CA THR A 86 -0.64 -4.20 0.11
C THR A 86 -1.55 -5.37 -0.27
N GLU A 87 -1.03 -6.28 -1.09
CA GLU A 87 -1.74 -7.51 -1.43
C GLU A 87 -2.00 -8.39 -0.20
N SER A 88 -1.10 -8.41 0.79
CA SER A 88 -1.32 -9.15 2.04
C SER A 88 -2.42 -8.52 2.90
N GLU A 89 -2.43 -7.18 3.03
CA GLU A 89 -3.48 -6.43 3.73
C GLU A 89 -4.86 -6.67 3.08
N ARG A 90 -4.90 -6.72 1.74
CA ARG A 90 -6.11 -7.09 0.98
C ARG A 90 -6.59 -8.51 1.31
N GLN A 91 -5.69 -9.49 1.35
CA GLN A 91 -6.04 -10.87 1.67
C GLN A 91 -6.59 -11.01 3.10
N ILE A 92 -6.03 -10.26 4.05
CA ILE A 92 -6.57 -10.18 5.42
C ILE A 92 -8.02 -9.69 5.38
N LEU A 93 -8.31 -8.59 4.68
CA LEU A 93 -9.67 -8.07 4.52
C LEU A 93 -10.64 -9.05 3.85
N ALA A 94 -10.16 -9.84 2.89
CA ALA A 94 -11.00 -10.85 2.23
C ALA A 94 -11.49 -11.93 3.21
N ASN A 95 -10.69 -12.24 4.24
CA ASN A 95 -11.06 -13.19 5.29
C ASN A 95 -12.14 -12.64 6.24
N PHE A 96 -12.31 -11.31 6.33
CA PHE A 96 -13.34 -10.67 7.16
C PHE A 96 -14.75 -10.69 6.51
N THR A 97 -14.96 -11.45 5.43
CA THR A 97 -16.23 -11.44 4.66
C THR A 97 -16.58 -10.04 4.13
N ILE A 98 -15.57 -9.24 3.77
CA ILE A 98 -15.75 -7.92 3.17
C ILE A 98 -15.51 -8.05 1.66
N THR A 99 -16.42 -7.49 0.85
CA THR A 99 -16.23 -7.50 -0.61
C THR A 99 -15.22 -6.42 -0.99
N ILE A 100 -14.14 -6.80 -1.66
CA ILE A 100 -13.09 -5.85 -2.07
C ILE A 100 -13.20 -5.61 -3.58
N LEU A 101 -13.32 -4.34 -3.97
CA LEU A 101 -13.26 -3.91 -5.36
C LEU A 101 -11.85 -3.36 -5.65
N THR A 102 -11.23 -3.89 -6.70
CA THR A 102 -9.89 -3.50 -7.15
C THR A 102 -10.01 -2.61 -8.39
N PHE A 103 -9.34 -1.46 -8.42
CA PHE A 103 -9.21 -0.65 -9.63
C PHE A 103 -7.77 -0.80 -10.14
N SER A 104 -7.57 -1.55 -11.22
CA SER A 104 -6.32 -1.52 -11.97
C SER A 104 -6.37 -0.37 -12.98
N ASN A 105 -5.33 0.45 -13.01
CA ASN A 105 -5.08 1.43 -14.06
C ASN A 105 -4.32 0.74 -15.19
#